data_AF-A0A242NDN4-F1
#
_entry.id   AF-A0A242NDN4-F1
#
_cell.length_a   1.000
_cell.length_b   1.000
_cell.length_c   1.000
_cell.angle_alpha   90.00
_cell.angle_beta   90.00
_cell.angle_gamma   90.00
#
_symmetry.space_group_name_H-M   'P 1'
#
loop_
_entity.id
_entity.type
_entity.pdbx_description
1 polymer ?
#
loop_
_entity_poly.entity_id
_entity_poly.type
_entity_poly.pdbx_seq_one_letter_code
_entity_poly.pdbx_strand_id
1 'polypeptide(L)'
;MKYQLQPESAVLDNSGLTISAGWTVIYSVDAKGEFLQATYQYLPIGVGLPANAYLEAPQSVKDNQAIIHNGQQWTYPKDLRGTKIYSIETGGETILQEVGEIPDGFTELKPASEFDSWDGKKWQFDKNKQHQYEVNQALTKKNQFLAEAASQLSYLQDAVDSQIASEQEAQLLIEWKKYRVLINRIDIELAPNIEWPNQPK
;
A
#
# COMPACT_ATOMS: atom_id res chain seq x y z
N MET A 1 36.06 60.50 3.72
CA MET A 1 35.44 59.18 3.50
C MET A 1 34.04 59.41 3.00
N LYS A 2 33.64 58.79 1.88
CA LYS A 2 32.24 58.78 1.45
C LYS A 2 31.56 57.67 2.23
N TYR A 3 30.47 57.99 2.93
CA TYR A 3 29.68 56.99 3.65
C TYR A 3 29.08 56.01 2.64
N GLN A 4 29.12 54.72 2.97
CA GLN A 4 28.49 53.66 2.20
C GLN A 4 27.17 53.31 2.88
N LEU A 5 26.07 53.55 2.19
CA LEU A 5 24.71 53.43 2.74
C LEU A 5 24.05 52.08 2.40
N GLN A 6 24.70 51.25 1.59
CA GLN A 6 24.23 49.93 1.18
C GLN A 6 25.35 48.89 1.32
N PRO A 7 25.05 47.66 1.77
CA PRO A 7 26.05 46.59 1.80
C PRO A 7 26.59 46.30 0.40
N GLU A 8 27.89 45.97 0.31
CA GLU A 8 28.49 45.52 -0.94
C GLU A 8 27.90 44.19 -1.37
N SER A 9 27.73 43.99 -2.68
CA SER A 9 27.32 42.71 -3.24
C SER A 9 28.54 41.88 -3.62
N ALA A 10 28.49 40.59 -3.31
CA ALA A 10 29.55 39.69 -3.73
C ALA A 10 29.56 39.53 -5.26
N VAL A 11 30.74 39.45 -5.86
CA VAL A 11 30.93 39.12 -7.28
C VAL A 11 31.79 37.88 -7.38
N LEU A 12 31.35 36.87 -8.13
CA LEU A 12 32.07 35.62 -8.35
C LEU A 12 32.56 35.54 -9.79
N ASP A 13 33.68 34.85 -10.00
CA ASP A 13 34.19 34.54 -11.33
C ASP A 13 33.57 33.24 -11.91
N ASN A 14 33.96 32.89 -13.14
CA ASN A 14 33.48 31.68 -13.82
C ASN A 14 33.91 30.36 -13.15
N SER A 15 34.87 30.40 -12.22
CA SER A 15 35.28 29.25 -11.42
C SER A 15 34.47 29.11 -10.13
N GLY A 16 33.56 30.06 -9.85
CA GLY A 16 32.73 30.07 -8.66
C GLY A 16 33.44 30.65 -7.42
N LEU A 17 34.55 31.38 -7.61
CA LEU A 17 35.27 32.03 -6.51
C LEU A 17 34.94 33.52 -6.45
N THR A 18 34.76 34.02 -5.23
CA THR A 18 34.46 35.44 -5.01
C THR A 18 35.67 36.33 -5.33
N ILE A 19 35.50 37.27 -6.25
CA ILE A 19 36.50 38.27 -6.65
C ILE A 19 36.25 39.66 -6.03
N SER A 20 35.03 39.92 -5.54
CA SER A 20 34.68 41.08 -4.73
C SER A 20 33.86 40.64 -3.54
N ALA A 21 34.33 40.94 -2.32
CA ALA A 21 33.62 40.53 -1.11
C ALA A 21 32.28 41.28 -0.96
N GLY A 22 31.30 40.63 -0.34
CA GLY A 22 29.98 41.23 -0.14
C GLY A 22 28.92 40.23 0.27
N TRP A 23 27.68 40.70 0.35
CA TRP A 23 26.49 39.89 0.59
C TRP A 23 25.87 39.43 -0.72
N THR A 24 25.35 38.20 -0.72
CA THR A 24 24.52 37.67 -1.80
C THR A 24 23.39 36.84 -1.21
N VAL A 25 22.31 36.65 -1.97
CA VAL A 25 21.28 35.67 -1.62
C VAL A 25 21.72 34.32 -2.16
N ILE A 26 21.60 33.30 -1.33
CA ILE A 26 21.81 31.90 -1.71
C ILE A 26 20.54 31.11 -1.47
N TYR A 27 20.33 30.10 -2.31
CA TYR A 27 19.22 29.18 -2.24
C TYR A 27 19.76 27.79 -1.89
N SER A 28 19.46 27.33 -0.68
CA SER A 28 19.99 26.07 -0.15
C SER A 28 19.04 24.91 -0.41
N VAL A 29 19.62 23.74 -0.65
CA VAL A 29 18.90 22.48 -0.82
C VAL A 29 19.39 21.42 0.17
N ASP A 30 18.56 20.41 0.41
CA ASP A 30 18.93 19.22 1.17
C ASP A 30 19.81 18.24 0.34
N ALA A 31 20.09 17.06 0.90
CA ALA A 31 20.89 16.04 0.21
C ALA A 31 20.21 15.43 -1.03
N LYS A 32 18.89 15.54 -1.16
CA LYS A 32 18.10 15.11 -2.32
C LYS A 32 17.90 16.24 -3.33
N GLY A 33 18.38 17.46 -3.04
CA GLY A 33 18.18 18.63 -3.87
C GLY A 33 16.89 19.39 -3.59
N GLU A 34 16.12 19.02 -2.55
CA GLU A 34 14.89 19.73 -2.19
C GLU A 34 15.19 21.09 -1.58
N PHE A 35 14.54 22.14 -2.09
CA PHE A 35 14.70 23.50 -1.61
C PHE A 35 14.35 23.62 -0.12
N LEU A 36 15.27 24.20 0.64
CA LEU A 36 15.09 24.43 2.07
C LEU A 36 14.74 25.88 2.37
N GLN A 37 15.55 26.81 1.86
CA GLN A 37 15.43 28.23 2.20
C GLN A 37 16.25 29.12 1.28
N ALA A 38 15.88 30.41 1.27
CA ALA A 38 16.69 31.49 0.73
C ALA A 38 17.27 32.31 1.89
N THR A 39 18.58 32.52 1.90
CA THR A 39 19.28 33.26 2.97
C THR A 39 20.31 34.23 2.42
N TYR A 40 20.62 35.27 3.20
CA TYR A 40 21.74 36.16 2.89
C TYR A 40 23.04 35.56 3.42
N GLN A 41 24.05 35.48 2.56
CA GLN A 41 25.38 34.99 2.88
C GLN A 41 26.43 36.05 2.54
N TYR A 42 27.31 36.33 3.48
CA TYR A 42 28.51 37.11 3.21
C TYR A 42 29.61 36.21 2.64
N LEU A 43 30.22 36.62 1.52
CA LEU A 43 31.29 35.91 0.85
C LEU A 43 32.57 36.75 0.86
N PRO A 44 33.64 36.32 1.54
CA PRO A 44 34.97 36.91 1.41
C PRO A 44 35.62 36.60 0.06
N ILE A 45 36.60 37.41 -0.36
CA ILE A 45 37.41 37.15 -1.55
C ILE A 45 38.07 35.76 -1.45
N GLY A 46 38.01 34.97 -2.52
CA GLY A 46 38.58 33.63 -2.63
C GLY A 46 37.70 32.51 -2.07
N VAL A 47 36.52 32.82 -1.53
CA VAL A 47 35.56 31.83 -1.01
C VAL A 47 34.45 31.58 -2.04
N GLY A 48 34.10 30.31 -2.24
CA GLY A 48 32.96 29.91 -3.07
C GLY A 48 31.66 29.79 -2.28
N LEU A 49 30.58 29.36 -2.95
CA LEU A 49 29.32 29.08 -2.26
C LEU A 49 29.46 27.92 -1.27
N PRO A 50 28.67 27.91 -0.18
CA PRO A 50 28.48 26.70 0.62
C PRO A 50 28.04 25.53 -0.27
N ALA A 51 28.36 24.30 0.14
CA ALA A 51 27.84 23.12 -0.53
C ALA A 51 26.30 23.15 -0.53
N ASN A 52 25.69 22.63 -1.61
CA ASN A 52 24.24 22.59 -1.80
C ASN A 52 23.57 23.98 -1.77
N ALA A 53 24.27 25.02 -2.24
CA ALA A 53 23.74 26.36 -2.39
C ALA A 53 23.92 26.88 -3.81
N TYR A 54 22.92 27.61 -4.30
CA TYR A 54 22.88 28.17 -5.65
C TYR A 54 22.60 29.66 -5.61
N LEU A 55 23.12 30.39 -6.61
CA LEU A 55 22.84 31.83 -6.80
C LEU A 55 21.57 32.07 -7.62
N GLU A 56 21.21 31.12 -8.49
CA GLU A 56 20.01 31.21 -9.31
C GLU A 56 18.78 30.96 -8.44
N ALA A 57 17.83 31.90 -8.47
CA ALA A 57 16.58 31.78 -7.73
C ALA A 57 15.67 30.73 -8.38
N PRO A 58 15.03 29.83 -7.60
CA PRO A 58 13.94 29.03 -8.11
C PRO A 58 12.71 29.89 -8.41
N GLN A 59 11.83 29.40 -9.27
CA GLN A 59 10.50 29.96 -9.47
C GLN A 59 9.59 29.58 -8.30
N SER A 60 8.64 30.46 -7.99
CA SER A 60 7.52 30.12 -7.12
C SER A 60 6.63 29.06 -7.77
N VAL A 61 6.18 28.10 -6.98
CA VAL A 61 5.33 26.99 -7.42
C VAL A 61 3.95 27.04 -6.76
N LYS A 62 3.03 26.21 -7.26
CA LYS A 62 1.71 25.98 -6.63
C LYS A 62 1.83 24.97 -5.49
N ASP A 63 0.81 24.86 -4.66
CA ASP A 63 0.78 24.01 -3.45
C ASP A 63 1.10 22.51 -3.69
N ASN A 64 0.92 21.98 -4.92
CA ASN A 64 1.16 20.56 -5.26
C ASN A 64 2.46 20.34 -6.06
N GLN A 65 3.46 21.16 -5.84
CA GLN A 65 4.76 21.05 -6.49
C GLN A 65 5.88 21.25 -5.48
N ALA A 66 6.94 20.48 -5.65
CA ALA A 66 8.18 20.68 -4.92
C ALA A 66 9.16 21.48 -5.79
N ILE A 67 10.15 22.09 -5.15
CA ILE A 67 11.27 22.74 -5.83
C ILE A 67 12.50 21.85 -5.60
N ILE A 68 12.99 21.20 -6.66
CA ILE A 68 14.13 20.28 -6.59
C ILE A 68 15.24 20.77 -7.52
N HIS A 69 16.47 20.91 -7.03
CA HIS A 69 17.64 21.16 -7.86
C HIS A 69 18.33 19.84 -8.22
N ASN A 70 18.48 19.54 -9.52
CA ASN A 70 19.07 18.29 -10.00
C ASN A 70 20.61 18.32 -10.17
N GLY A 71 21.24 19.39 -9.66
CA GLY A 71 22.68 19.66 -9.82
C GLY A 71 23.03 20.52 -11.04
N GLN A 72 22.09 20.72 -11.97
CA GLN A 72 22.26 21.61 -13.12
C GLN A 72 21.24 22.76 -13.13
N GLN A 73 20.00 22.48 -12.76
CA GLN A 73 18.91 23.46 -12.79
C GLN A 73 17.83 23.11 -11.77
N TRP A 74 16.98 24.10 -11.47
CA TRP A 74 15.74 23.90 -10.74
C TRP A 74 14.71 23.13 -11.57
N THR A 75 14.00 22.23 -10.91
CA THR A 75 12.92 21.42 -11.44
C THR A 75 11.71 21.50 -10.50
N TYR A 76 10.52 21.29 -11.05
CA TYR A 76 9.26 21.53 -10.34
C TYR A 76 8.31 20.32 -10.42
N PRO A 77 8.75 19.14 -9.96
CA PRO A 77 7.94 17.93 -9.98
C PRO A 77 6.67 18.10 -9.13
N LYS A 78 5.67 17.26 -9.42
CA LYS A 78 4.49 17.16 -8.56
C LYS A 78 4.91 16.72 -7.17
N ASP A 79 4.30 17.33 -6.17
CA ASP A 79 4.37 16.86 -4.79
C ASP A 79 3.01 16.27 -4.43
N LEU A 80 2.96 14.94 -4.46
CA LEU A 80 1.78 14.16 -4.07
C LEU A 80 2.05 13.43 -2.74
N ARG A 81 3.10 13.82 -2.00
CA ARG A 81 3.43 13.19 -0.72
C ARG A 81 2.25 13.30 0.25
N GLY A 82 2.04 12.27 1.05
CA GLY A 82 0.87 12.18 1.93
C GLY A 82 -0.40 11.67 1.26
N THR A 83 -0.42 11.59 -0.08
CA THR A 83 -1.56 11.00 -0.81
C THR A 83 -1.60 9.49 -0.62
N LYS A 84 -2.81 8.95 -0.48
CA LYS A 84 -3.06 7.51 -0.46
C LYS A 84 -2.94 6.95 -1.87
N ILE A 85 -2.10 5.94 -2.02
CA ILE A 85 -1.93 5.17 -3.25
C ILE A 85 -2.19 3.70 -2.93
N TYR A 86 -2.59 2.95 -3.96
CA TYR A 86 -3.02 1.57 -3.87
C TYR A 86 -2.17 0.72 -4.80
N SER A 87 -1.66 -0.40 -4.31
CA SER A 87 -0.98 -1.39 -5.14
C SER A 87 -1.95 -1.92 -6.18
N ILE A 88 -1.61 -1.85 -7.47
CA ILE A 88 -2.46 -2.38 -8.56
C ILE A 88 -2.52 -3.92 -8.57
N GLU A 89 -1.59 -4.58 -7.88
CA GLU A 89 -1.56 -6.04 -7.77
C GLU A 89 -2.49 -6.55 -6.67
N THR A 90 -2.49 -5.87 -5.51
CA THR A 90 -3.12 -6.37 -4.28
C THR A 90 -4.29 -5.51 -3.78
N GLY A 91 -4.40 -4.26 -4.24
CA GLY A 91 -5.31 -3.27 -3.68
C GLY A 91 -4.86 -2.69 -2.33
N GLY A 92 -3.69 -3.08 -1.83
CA GLY A 92 -3.15 -2.60 -0.55
C GLY A 92 -2.87 -1.10 -0.54
N GLU A 93 -3.34 -0.41 0.50
CA GLU A 93 -3.15 1.04 0.69
C GLU A 93 -1.77 1.34 1.26
N THR A 94 -1.12 2.40 0.74
CA THR A 94 0.07 3.01 1.31
C THR A 94 0.05 4.53 1.08
N ILE A 95 0.98 5.24 1.70
CA ILE A 95 1.14 6.70 1.55
C ILE A 95 2.35 6.98 0.66
N LEU A 96 2.19 7.85 -0.33
CA LEU A 96 3.32 8.32 -1.13
C LEU A 96 4.26 9.17 -0.27
N GLN A 97 5.54 8.82 -0.26
CA GLN A 97 6.55 9.47 0.59
C GLN A 97 7.55 10.32 -0.19
N GLU A 98 7.70 10.07 -1.49
CA GLU A 98 8.67 10.74 -2.33
C GLU A 98 7.98 11.75 -3.25
N VAL A 99 8.71 12.81 -3.58
CA VAL A 99 8.31 13.80 -4.58
C VAL A 99 8.37 13.16 -5.96
N GLY A 100 7.40 13.50 -6.83
CA GLY A 100 7.39 13.07 -8.21
C GLY A 100 6.10 12.38 -8.62
N GLU A 101 6.24 11.50 -9.61
CA GLU A 101 5.13 10.69 -10.10
C GLU A 101 4.82 9.52 -9.15
N ILE A 102 3.62 8.98 -9.27
CA ILE A 102 3.25 7.75 -8.57
C ILE A 102 4.13 6.62 -9.10
N PRO A 103 4.81 5.85 -8.23
CA PRO A 103 5.65 4.74 -8.68
C PRO A 103 4.88 3.71 -9.48
N ASP A 104 5.58 3.04 -10.39
CA ASP A 104 5.04 1.88 -11.11
C ASP A 104 4.50 0.84 -10.12
N GLY A 105 3.36 0.23 -10.48
CA GLY A 105 2.66 -0.72 -9.61
C GLY A 105 1.68 -0.07 -8.64
N PHE A 106 1.49 1.26 -8.68
CA PHE A 106 0.54 1.98 -7.82
C PHE A 106 -0.45 2.84 -8.60
N THR A 107 -1.57 3.16 -7.96
CA THR A 107 -2.61 4.05 -8.47
C THR A 107 -3.23 4.86 -7.33
N GLU A 108 -3.73 6.07 -7.60
CA GLU A 108 -4.56 6.83 -6.65
C GLU A 108 -5.99 6.27 -6.56
N LEU A 109 -6.39 5.42 -7.51
CA LEU A 109 -7.73 4.86 -7.53
C LEU A 109 -7.88 3.80 -6.43
N LYS A 110 -8.84 4.01 -5.54
CA LYS A 110 -9.17 3.04 -4.49
C LYS A 110 -10.01 1.88 -5.07
N PRO A 111 -9.69 0.60 -4.78
CA PRO A 111 -10.59 -0.50 -5.11
C PRO A 111 -11.91 -0.35 -4.33
N ALA A 112 -13.02 -0.68 -4.98
CA ALA A 112 -14.35 -0.67 -4.37
C ALA A 112 -14.58 -1.92 -3.51
N SER A 113 -13.91 -3.02 -3.83
CA SER A 113 -13.99 -4.28 -3.09
C SER A 113 -12.66 -5.04 -3.06
N GLU A 114 -12.53 -6.00 -2.15
CA GLU A 114 -11.39 -6.93 -2.09
C GLU A 114 -11.32 -7.89 -3.30
N PHE A 115 -12.41 -8.00 -4.06
CA PHE A 115 -12.51 -8.82 -5.26
C PHE A 115 -12.22 -8.03 -6.53
N ASP A 116 -11.76 -6.78 -6.43
CA ASP A 116 -11.39 -6.04 -7.61
C ASP A 116 -10.03 -6.49 -8.17
N SER A 117 -9.89 -6.42 -9.49
CA SER A 117 -8.66 -6.66 -10.24
C SER A 117 -8.37 -5.44 -11.13
N TRP A 118 -7.09 -5.09 -11.24
CA TRP A 118 -6.67 -3.97 -12.09
C TRP A 118 -6.71 -4.38 -13.57
N ASP A 119 -7.42 -3.60 -14.41
CA ASP A 119 -7.54 -3.88 -15.85
C ASP A 119 -6.43 -3.21 -16.71
N GLY A 120 -5.46 -2.58 -16.05
CA GLY A 120 -4.45 -1.72 -16.67
C GLY A 120 -4.76 -0.22 -16.59
N LYS A 121 -5.98 0.17 -16.21
CA LYS A 121 -6.45 1.56 -16.14
C LYS A 121 -7.32 1.88 -14.92
N LYS A 122 -8.12 0.92 -14.45
CA LYS A 122 -9.03 1.04 -13.32
C LYS A 122 -9.30 -0.31 -12.66
N TRP A 123 -9.85 -0.25 -11.47
CA TRP A 123 -10.38 -1.43 -10.78
C TRP A 123 -11.64 -1.94 -11.48
N GLN A 124 -11.70 -3.25 -11.70
CA GLN A 124 -12.88 -3.95 -12.15
C GLN A 124 -13.19 -5.11 -11.20
N PHE A 125 -14.48 -5.29 -10.90
CA PHE A 125 -14.94 -6.38 -10.07
C PHE A 125 -14.64 -7.74 -10.73
N ASP A 126 -13.88 -8.58 -10.05
CA ASP A 126 -13.47 -9.89 -10.52
C ASP A 126 -14.37 -10.98 -9.90
N LYS A 127 -15.36 -11.40 -10.69
CA LYS A 127 -16.29 -12.46 -10.29
C LYS A 127 -15.58 -13.78 -10.00
N ASN A 128 -14.45 -14.06 -10.65
CA ASN A 128 -13.71 -15.30 -10.41
C ASN A 128 -13.01 -15.25 -9.05
N LYS A 129 -12.42 -14.11 -8.67
CA LYS A 129 -11.86 -13.91 -7.31
C LYS A 129 -12.93 -14.06 -6.24
N GLN A 130 -14.10 -13.43 -6.43
CA GLN A 130 -15.22 -13.58 -5.51
C GLN A 130 -15.63 -15.06 -5.39
N HIS A 131 -15.85 -15.72 -6.52
CA HIS A 131 -16.28 -17.12 -6.52
C HIS A 131 -15.26 -18.04 -5.85
N GLN A 132 -13.96 -17.88 -6.14
CA GLN A 132 -12.90 -18.64 -5.47
C GLN A 132 -12.89 -18.42 -3.95
N TYR A 133 -13.12 -17.18 -3.50
CA TYR A 133 -13.28 -16.89 -2.08
C TYR A 133 -14.48 -17.64 -1.49
N GLU A 134 -15.64 -17.62 -2.15
CA GLU A 134 -16.84 -18.33 -1.72
C GLU A 134 -16.64 -19.86 -1.69
N VAL A 135 -15.94 -20.42 -2.67
CA VAL A 135 -15.55 -21.84 -2.71
C VAL A 135 -14.65 -22.21 -1.52
N ASN A 136 -13.67 -21.36 -1.20
CA ASN A 136 -12.79 -21.58 -0.04
C ASN A 136 -13.54 -21.52 1.30
N GLN A 137 -14.52 -20.62 1.42
CA GLN A 137 -15.43 -20.58 2.57
C GLN A 137 -16.29 -21.85 2.66
N ALA A 138 -16.84 -22.30 1.53
CA ALA A 138 -17.60 -23.55 1.46
C ALA A 138 -16.76 -24.77 1.84
N LEU A 139 -15.50 -24.84 1.39
CA LEU A 139 -14.56 -25.90 1.77
C LEU A 139 -14.30 -25.90 3.28
N THR A 140 -14.06 -24.73 3.86
CA THR A 140 -13.84 -24.58 5.30
C THR A 140 -15.06 -25.10 6.08
N LYS A 141 -16.27 -24.71 5.66
CA LYS A 141 -17.53 -25.16 6.27
C LYS A 141 -17.76 -26.67 6.10
N LYS A 142 -17.47 -27.23 4.92
CA LYS A 142 -17.53 -28.67 4.66
C LYS A 142 -16.62 -29.44 5.63
N ASN A 143 -15.40 -28.97 5.82
CA ASN A 143 -14.44 -29.59 6.73
C ASN A 143 -14.91 -29.52 8.20
N GLN A 144 -15.52 -28.42 8.62
CA GLN A 144 -16.13 -28.29 9.95
C GLN A 144 -17.24 -29.34 10.17
N PHE A 145 -18.16 -29.47 9.22
CA PHE A 145 -19.23 -30.48 9.31
C PHE A 145 -18.73 -31.92 9.31
N LEU A 146 -17.66 -32.22 8.55
CA LEU A 146 -17.04 -33.54 8.57
C LEU A 146 -16.37 -33.83 9.92
N ALA A 147 -15.70 -32.84 10.51
CA ALA A 147 -15.07 -32.97 11.83
C ALA A 147 -16.12 -33.20 12.93
N GLU A 148 -17.22 -32.44 12.90
CA GLU A 148 -18.33 -32.62 13.84
C GLU A 148 -18.97 -34.01 13.70
N ALA A 149 -19.28 -34.43 12.48
CA ALA A 149 -19.82 -35.76 12.23
C ALA A 149 -18.85 -36.86 12.68
N ALA A 150 -17.54 -36.69 12.51
CA ALA A 150 -16.54 -37.64 13.00
C ALA A 150 -16.56 -37.76 14.54
N SER A 151 -16.70 -36.64 15.25
CA SER A 151 -16.82 -36.62 16.70
C SER A 151 -18.07 -37.37 17.19
N GLN A 152 -19.24 -37.07 16.60
CA GLN A 152 -20.50 -37.75 16.94
C GLN A 152 -20.45 -39.25 16.65
N LEU A 153 -19.88 -39.61 15.49
CA LEU A 153 -19.71 -41.01 15.11
C LEU A 153 -18.79 -41.78 16.04
N SER A 154 -17.73 -41.15 16.57
CA SER A 154 -16.82 -41.82 17.52
C SER A 154 -17.58 -42.28 18.76
N TYR A 155 -18.30 -41.36 19.41
CA TYR A 155 -19.07 -41.66 20.61
C TYR A 155 -20.14 -42.73 20.37
N LEU A 156 -20.92 -42.58 19.30
CA LEU A 156 -22.00 -43.52 18.98
C LEU A 156 -21.47 -44.91 18.60
N GLN A 157 -20.31 -44.97 17.91
CA GLN A 157 -19.68 -46.23 17.57
C GLN A 157 -19.13 -46.93 18.81
N ASP A 158 -18.53 -46.20 19.75
CA ASP A 158 -18.03 -46.77 21.02
C ASP A 158 -19.18 -47.38 21.84
N ALA A 159 -20.34 -46.73 21.89
CA ALA A 159 -21.53 -47.24 22.58
C ALA A 159 -22.06 -48.55 21.95
N VAL A 160 -22.07 -48.62 20.62
CA VAL A 160 -22.48 -49.82 19.87
C VAL A 160 -21.47 -50.95 20.06
N ASP A 161 -20.17 -50.66 19.93
CA ASP A 161 -19.09 -51.66 20.05
C ASP A 161 -19.02 -52.22 21.48
N SER A 162 -19.32 -51.38 22.48
CA SER A 162 -19.43 -51.79 23.89
C SER A 162 -20.75 -52.50 24.23
N GLN A 163 -21.66 -52.65 23.26
CA GLN A 163 -22.99 -53.28 23.42
C GLN A 163 -23.90 -52.61 24.46
N ILE A 164 -23.69 -51.31 24.72
CA ILE A 164 -24.50 -50.51 25.67
C ILE A 164 -25.37 -49.46 25.00
N ALA A 165 -25.29 -49.33 23.67
CA ALA A 165 -26.10 -48.39 22.90
C ALA A 165 -27.60 -48.69 23.03
N SER A 166 -28.38 -47.64 23.24
CA SER A 166 -29.83 -47.64 23.06
C SER A 166 -30.23 -47.78 21.59
N GLU A 167 -31.48 -48.18 21.33
CA GLU A 167 -32.04 -48.22 19.97
C GLU A 167 -31.96 -46.84 19.28
N GLN A 168 -32.11 -45.76 20.05
CA GLN A 168 -32.02 -44.39 19.56
C GLN A 168 -30.59 -44.04 19.11
N GLU A 169 -29.57 -44.39 19.90
CA GLU A 169 -28.17 -44.18 19.54
C GLU A 169 -27.76 -45.00 18.31
N ALA A 170 -28.24 -46.25 18.21
CA ALA A 170 -27.99 -47.09 17.05
C ALA A 170 -28.60 -46.50 15.76
N GLN A 171 -29.82 -45.95 15.84
CA GLN A 171 -30.45 -45.26 14.71
C GLN A 171 -29.71 -43.96 14.37
N LEU A 172 -29.35 -43.16 15.37
CA LEU A 172 -28.62 -41.91 15.22
C LEU A 172 -27.24 -42.13 14.59
N LEU A 173 -26.56 -43.24 14.91
CA LEU A 173 -25.29 -43.65 14.28
C LEU A 173 -25.45 -43.81 12.75
N ILE A 174 -26.54 -44.41 12.29
CA ILE A 174 -26.83 -44.59 10.86
C ILE A 174 -27.08 -43.24 10.20
N GLU A 175 -27.83 -42.36 10.86
CA GLU A 175 -28.14 -41.01 10.35
C GLU A 175 -26.88 -40.15 10.22
N TRP A 176 -25.99 -40.16 11.22
CA TRP A 176 -24.70 -39.48 11.13
C TRP A 176 -23.78 -40.07 10.06
N LYS A 177 -23.77 -41.39 9.86
CA LYS A 177 -23.01 -42.02 8.77
C LYS A 177 -23.52 -41.53 7.41
N LYS A 178 -24.83 -41.48 7.22
CA LYS A 178 -25.47 -40.93 6.01
C LYS A 178 -25.16 -39.44 5.83
N TYR A 179 -25.32 -38.64 6.88
CA TYR A 179 -25.00 -37.21 6.87
C TYR A 179 -23.55 -36.95 6.45
N ARG A 180 -22.57 -37.63 7.06
CA ARG A 180 -21.15 -37.49 6.71
C ARG A 180 -20.90 -37.79 5.22
N VAL A 181 -21.51 -38.84 4.68
CA VAL A 181 -21.40 -39.18 3.25
C VAL A 181 -22.04 -38.11 2.37
N LEU A 182 -23.20 -37.58 2.74
CA LEU A 182 -23.87 -36.49 2.02
C LEU A 182 -22.98 -35.23 2.00
N ILE A 183 -22.45 -34.81 3.15
CA ILE A 183 -21.52 -33.69 3.25
C ILE A 183 -20.29 -33.93 2.36
N ASN A 184 -19.70 -35.12 2.40
CA ASN A 184 -18.50 -35.41 1.62
C ASN A 184 -18.74 -35.31 0.10
N ARG A 185 -19.96 -35.58 -0.36
CA ARG A 185 -20.37 -35.50 -1.77
C ARG A 185 -20.73 -34.10 -2.24
N ILE A 186 -20.87 -33.12 -1.34
CA ILE A 186 -21.16 -31.74 -1.73
C ILE A 186 -20.06 -31.23 -2.66
N ASP A 187 -20.50 -30.73 -3.80
CA ASP A 187 -19.68 -29.95 -4.71
C ASP A 187 -19.59 -28.51 -4.21
N ILE A 188 -18.37 -28.11 -3.83
CA ILE A 188 -18.11 -26.77 -3.29
C ILE A 188 -18.01 -25.71 -4.38
N GLU A 189 -17.82 -26.10 -5.64
CA GLU A 189 -17.78 -25.20 -6.80
C GLU A 189 -19.16 -24.59 -7.10
N LEU A 190 -20.23 -25.06 -6.45
CA LEU A 190 -21.56 -24.47 -6.54
C LEU A 190 -21.74 -23.25 -5.62
N ALA A 191 -20.70 -22.86 -4.87
CA ALA A 191 -20.75 -21.68 -4.02
C ALA A 191 -21.17 -20.42 -4.80
N PRO A 192 -22.02 -19.54 -4.22
CA PRO A 192 -22.54 -19.59 -2.85
C PRO A 192 -23.81 -20.46 -2.70
N ASN A 193 -24.32 -21.02 -3.79
CA ASN A 193 -25.61 -21.73 -3.87
C ASN A 193 -25.49 -23.21 -3.49
N ILE A 194 -25.04 -23.48 -2.26
CA ILE A 194 -24.88 -24.84 -1.74
C ILE A 194 -26.03 -25.17 -0.77
N GLU A 195 -26.75 -26.24 -1.05
CA GLU A 195 -27.73 -26.82 -0.12
C GLU A 195 -27.03 -27.78 0.85
N TRP A 196 -26.84 -27.33 2.09
CA TRP A 196 -26.26 -28.16 3.14
C TRP A 196 -27.33 -29.11 3.71
N PRO A 197 -27.04 -30.42 3.85
CA PRO A 197 -27.96 -31.35 4.48
C PRO A 197 -28.21 -30.97 5.93
N ASN A 198 -29.40 -31.26 6.44
CA ASN A 198 -29.72 -31.03 7.84
C ASN A 198 -28.93 -32.00 8.72
N GLN A 199 -28.39 -31.47 9.82
CA GLN A 199 -27.74 -32.29 10.84
C GLN A 199 -28.76 -33.23 11.52
N PRO A 200 -28.37 -34.49 11.81
CA PRO A 200 -29.17 -35.38 12.66
C PRO A 200 -29.37 -34.80 14.05
N LYS A 201 -30.46 -35.19 14.73
CA LYS A 201 -30.86 -34.70 16.05
C LYS A 201 -31.01 -35.83 17.05
#